data_AF-A0A1I0GLP4-F1
#
_entry.id   AF-A0A1I0GLP4-F1
#
_cell.length_a   1.000
_cell.length_b   1.000
_cell.length_c   1.000
_cell.angle_alpha   90.00
_cell.angle_beta   90.00
_cell.angle_gamma   90.00
#
_symmetry.space_group_name_H-M   'P 1'
#
loop_
_entity.id
_entity.type
_entity.pdbx_description
1 polymer ?
#
loop_
_entity_poly.entity_id
_entity_poly.type
_entity_poly.pdbx_seq_one_letter_code
_entity_poly.pdbx_strand_id
1 'polypeptide(L)'
;MVKNIIDLIEASGAEYIGIRHLADDEHYNVGDYCRNSYDWDYEHDCSTYETDEPQELPGTCAYNTKIHSGWDDPDEIKSKLEKALNASKVYYGNIVIIGGDRVTYGNDEGEIIIEDAVVIATV
;
A
#
# COMPACT_ATOMS: atom_id res chain seq x y z
N MET A 1 -2.03 -18.53 -5.67
CA MET A 1 -2.04 -17.33 -4.80
C MET A 1 -1.27 -16.22 -5.49
N VAL A 2 0.07 -16.25 -5.55
CA VAL A 2 0.89 -15.22 -6.22
C VAL A 2 0.54 -14.99 -7.70
N LYS A 3 0.32 -16.07 -8.49
CA LYS A 3 -0.05 -15.92 -9.91
C LYS A 3 -1.33 -15.10 -10.13
N ASN A 4 -2.34 -15.26 -9.26
CA ASN A 4 -3.59 -14.50 -9.35
C ASN A 4 -3.35 -13.01 -9.02
N ILE A 5 -2.49 -12.72 -8.04
CA ILE A 5 -2.13 -11.34 -7.69
C ILE A 5 -1.41 -10.63 -8.85
N ILE A 6 -0.51 -11.32 -9.56
CA ILE A 6 0.18 -10.74 -10.74
C ILE A 6 -0.83 -10.38 -11.82
N ASP A 7 -1.74 -11.31 -12.17
CA ASP A 7 -2.78 -11.07 -13.16
C ASP A 7 -3.67 -9.86 -12.76
N LEU A 8 -3.98 -9.70 -11.47
CA LEU A 8 -4.74 -8.56 -10.94
C LEU A 8 -3.96 -7.24 -11.01
N ILE A 9 -2.66 -7.24 -10.72
CA ILE A 9 -1.79 -6.07 -10.85
C ILE A 9 -1.74 -5.62 -12.31
N GLU A 10 -1.53 -6.52 -13.26
CA GLU A 10 -1.53 -6.21 -14.69
C GLU A 10 -2.88 -5.66 -15.15
N ALA A 11 -3.98 -6.28 -14.71
CA ALA A 11 -5.34 -5.86 -15.08
C ALA A 11 -5.76 -4.52 -14.44
N SER A 12 -5.15 -4.13 -13.31
CA SER A 12 -5.51 -2.90 -12.60
C SER A 12 -5.24 -1.63 -13.40
N GLY A 13 -4.22 -1.65 -14.27
CA GLY A 13 -3.75 -0.47 -15.00
C GLY A 13 -3.11 0.61 -14.12
N ALA A 14 -2.94 0.37 -12.82
CA ALA A 14 -2.40 1.35 -11.88
C ALA A 14 -0.91 1.63 -12.16
N GLU A 15 -0.52 2.90 -12.13
CA GLU A 15 0.87 3.34 -12.31
C GLU A 15 1.75 2.98 -11.10
N TYR A 16 1.20 3.10 -9.90
CA TYR A 16 1.89 2.83 -8.64
C TYR A 16 1.24 1.67 -7.90
N ILE A 17 2.06 0.73 -7.44
CA ILE A 17 1.63 -0.45 -6.70
C ILE A 17 2.29 -0.45 -5.32
N GLY A 18 1.46 -0.53 -4.28
CA GLY A 18 1.86 -0.47 -2.88
C GLY A 18 1.40 -1.67 -2.07
N ILE A 19 2.09 -1.94 -0.96
CA ILE A 19 1.67 -2.91 0.05
C ILE A 19 1.19 -2.13 1.26
N ARG A 20 -0.09 -2.26 1.61
CA ARG A 20 -0.66 -1.68 2.83
C ARG A 20 -0.80 -2.77 3.90
N HIS A 21 -0.30 -2.45 5.08
CA HIS A 21 -0.61 -3.18 6.31
C HIS A 21 -1.80 -2.51 6.98
N LEU A 22 -2.83 -3.29 7.25
CA LEU A 22 -4.12 -2.80 7.74
C LEU A 22 -4.10 -2.60 9.25
N ALA A 23 -4.68 -1.49 9.70
CA ALA A 23 -5.05 -1.34 11.10
C ALA A 23 -6.22 -2.28 11.46
N ASP A 24 -6.40 -2.56 12.75
CA ASP A 24 -7.41 -3.52 13.24
C ASP A 24 -8.86 -3.14 12.87
N ASP A 25 -9.12 -1.86 12.63
CA ASP A 25 -10.43 -1.36 12.21
C ASP A 25 -10.65 -1.43 10.69
N GLU A 26 -9.62 -1.73 9.91
CA GLU A 26 -9.67 -1.75 8.45
C GLU A 26 -9.96 -3.14 7.88
N HIS A 27 -11.00 -3.21 7.06
CA HIS A 27 -11.41 -4.42 6.35
C HIS A 27 -11.79 -4.05 4.93
N TYR A 28 -11.08 -4.60 3.94
CA TYR A 28 -11.29 -4.27 2.53
C TYR A 28 -11.49 -5.52 1.67
N ASN A 29 -12.29 -5.36 0.62
CA ASN A 29 -12.41 -6.28 -0.50
C ASN A 29 -11.67 -5.72 -1.72
N VAL A 30 -11.39 -6.59 -2.70
CA VAL A 30 -10.85 -6.16 -3.99
C VAL A 30 -11.80 -5.18 -4.66
N GLY A 31 -11.27 -4.03 -5.10
CA GLY A 31 -12.01 -2.92 -5.70
C GLY A 31 -12.46 -1.84 -4.71
N ASP A 32 -12.30 -2.04 -3.40
CA ASP A 32 -12.61 -1.01 -2.41
C ASP A 32 -11.56 0.11 -2.46
N TYR A 33 -12.02 1.34 -2.25
CA TYR A 33 -11.13 2.47 -1.97
C TYR A 33 -10.65 2.41 -0.53
N CYS A 34 -9.34 2.54 -0.33
CA CYS A 34 -8.77 2.70 1.00
C CYS A 34 -9.05 4.11 1.53
N ARG A 35 -9.22 4.23 2.86
CA ARG A 35 -9.17 5.55 3.50
C ARG A 35 -7.77 6.14 3.40
N ASN A 36 -7.68 7.45 3.60
CA ASN A 36 -6.42 8.12 3.81
C ASN A 36 -5.74 7.59 5.09
N SER A 37 -4.42 7.54 5.08
CA SER A 37 -3.63 7.32 6.28
C SER A 37 -3.60 8.59 7.14
N TYR A 38 -3.15 8.43 8.38
CA TYR A 38 -2.98 9.52 9.34
C TYR A 38 -1.48 9.72 9.61
N ASP A 39 -1.09 10.94 9.95
CA ASP A 39 0.29 11.29 10.28
C ASP A 39 0.74 10.59 11.58
N TRP A 40 2.04 10.58 11.85
CA TRP A 40 2.63 9.98 13.05
C TRP A 40 2.88 11.05 14.13
N ASP A 41 2.35 10.81 15.33
CA ASP A 41 2.69 11.58 16.53
C ASP A 41 4.01 11.06 17.11
N TYR A 42 5.10 11.76 16.79
CA TYR A 42 6.45 11.42 17.28
C TYR A 42 6.66 11.66 18.79
N GLU A 43 5.81 12.44 19.45
CA GLU A 43 5.90 12.69 20.90
C GLU A 43 5.36 11.48 21.68
N HIS A 44 4.23 10.93 21.22
CA HIS A 44 3.56 9.80 21.86
C HIS A 44 3.87 8.44 21.22
N ASP A 45 4.58 8.44 20.10
CA ASP A 45 4.95 7.26 19.31
C ASP A 45 3.73 6.43 18.87
N CYS A 46 2.73 7.12 18.28
CA CYS A 46 1.52 6.50 17.76
C CYS A 46 0.98 7.22 16.51
N SER A 47 0.02 6.61 15.82
CA SER A 47 -0.69 7.31 14.73
C SER A 47 -1.57 8.41 15.31
N THR A 48 -1.63 9.56 14.65
CA THR A 48 -2.56 10.65 15.02
C THR A 48 -4.03 10.22 14.97
N TYR A 49 -4.37 9.13 14.26
CA TYR A 49 -5.69 8.50 14.31
C TYR A 49 -6.13 8.12 15.73
N GLU A 50 -5.17 7.75 16.59
CA GLU A 50 -5.42 7.32 17.98
C GLU A 50 -5.47 8.50 18.97
N THR A 51 -5.33 9.73 18.48
CA THR A 51 -5.27 10.95 19.29
C THR A 51 -6.56 11.77 19.21
N ASP A 52 -6.68 12.80 20.06
CA ASP A 52 -7.82 13.73 20.03
C ASP A 52 -7.76 14.71 18.82
N GLU A 53 -6.62 14.78 18.11
CA GLU A 53 -6.39 15.68 16.97
C GLU A 53 -5.87 14.92 15.74
N PRO A 54 -6.70 14.06 15.09
CA PRO A 54 -6.27 13.26 13.95
C PRO A 54 -5.89 14.14 12.75
N GLN A 55 -4.76 13.81 12.13
CA GLN A 55 -4.24 14.52 10.96
C GLN A 55 -4.16 13.57 9.77
N GLU A 56 -5.07 13.72 8.81
CA GLU A 56 -5.06 12.90 7.60
C GLU A 56 -3.96 13.32 6.63
N LEU A 57 -3.29 12.33 6.07
CA LEU A 57 -2.41 12.46 4.91
C LEU A 57 -3.26 12.55 3.62
N PRO A 58 -2.70 13.05 2.50
CA PRO A 58 -3.46 13.22 1.25
C PRO A 58 -3.79 11.90 0.52
N GLY A 59 -3.53 10.75 1.14
CA GLY A 59 -3.74 9.44 0.54
C GLY A 59 -3.41 8.30 1.49
N THR A 60 -3.37 7.10 0.95
CA THR A 60 -3.15 5.85 1.67
C THR A 60 -1.66 5.50 1.68
N CYS A 61 -1.04 5.41 2.85
CA CYS A 61 0.35 4.94 2.99
C CYS A 61 0.49 3.48 2.57
N ALA A 62 1.58 3.19 1.88
CA ALA A 62 1.97 1.87 1.42
C ALA A 62 3.50 1.75 1.31
N TYR A 63 3.99 0.53 1.43
CA TYR A 63 5.35 0.20 1.02
C TYR A 63 5.44 0.09 -0.50
N ASN A 64 6.33 0.86 -1.12
CA ASN A 64 6.49 0.91 -2.58
C ASN A 64 7.11 -0.38 -3.12
N THR A 65 6.37 -1.08 -3.97
CA THR A 65 6.83 -2.32 -4.61
C THR A 65 7.85 -2.10 -5.73
N LYS A 66 7.90 -0.89 -6.29
CA LYS A 66 8.66 -0.53 -7.51
C LYS A 66 8.25 -1.34 -8.75
N ILE A 67 7.06 -1.93 -8.73
CA ILE A 67 6.46 -2.60 -9.88
C ILE A 67 5.98 -1.53 -10.86
N HIS A 68 6.32 -1.72 -12.12
CA HIS A 68 5.85 -0.93 -13.25
C HIS A 68 5.08 -1.87 -14.17
N SER A 69 3.78 -2.08 -13.89
CA SER A 69 2.93 -3.11 -14.53
C SER A 69 2.86 -3.01 -16.06
N GLY A 70 3.04 -1.83 -16.64
CA GLY A 70 3.09 -1.62 -18.09
C GLY A 70 4.44 -1.95 -18.76
N TRP A 71 5.48 -2.27 -17.99
CA TRP A 71 6.85 -2.45 -18.47
C TRP A 71 7.51 -3.74 -17.97
N ASP A 72 7.28 -4.10 -16.71
CA ASP A 72 7.82 -5.30 -16.09
C ASP A 72 7.13 -6.54 -16.65
N ASP A 73 7.88 -7.60 -16.92
CA ASP A 73 7.30 -8.91 -17.24
C ASP A 73 6.76 -9.63 -15.97
N PRO A 74 5.93 -10.68 -16.11
CA PRO A 74 5.36 -11.38 -14.95
C PRO A 74 6.39 -11.93 -13.94
N ASP A 75 7.58 -12.32 -14.38
CA ASP A 75 8.63 -12.82 -13.49
C ASP A 75 9.32 -11.65 -12.74
N GLU A 76 9.45 -10.49 -13.37
CA GLU A 76 9.90 -9.25 -12.73
C GLU A 76 8.89 -8.75 -11.69
N ILE A 77 7.60 -8.70 -12.05
CA ILE A 77 6.52 -8.33 -11.12
C ILE A 77 6.55 -9.25 -9.90
N LYS A 78 6.65 -10.56 -10.13
CA LYS A 78 6.76 -11.55 -9.06
C LYS A 78 7.96 -11.28 -8.16
N SER A 79 9.15 -11.10 -8.74
CA SER A 79 10.38 -10.87 -7.97
C SER A 79 10.30 -9.60 -7.12
N LYS A 80 9.77 -8.52 -7.69
CA LYS A 80 9.60 -7.24 -6.99
C LYS A 80 8.57 -7.35 -5.87
N LEU A 81 7.42 -7.98 -6.13
CA LEU A 81 6.39 -8.22 -5.12
C LEU A 81 6.93 -9.05 -3.95
N GLU A 82 7.64 -10.14 -4.22
CA GLU A 82 8.23 -10.99 -3.16
C GLU A 82 9.26 -10.24 -2.32
N LYS A 83 10.11 -9.42 -2.96
CA LYS A 83 11.08 -8.56 -2.26
C LYS A 83 10.38 -7.51 -1.39
N ALA A 84 9.37 -6.84 -1.92
CA ALA A 84 8.62 -5.80 -1.22
C ALA A 84 7.82 -6.39 -0.04
N LEU A 85 7.14 -7.52 -0.25
CA LEU A 85 6.47 -8.26 0.82
C LEU A 85 7.45 -8.62 1.93
N ASN A 86 8.65 -9.10 1.62
CA ASN A 86 9.64 -9.41 2.63
C ASN A 86 10.17 -8.17 3.35
N ALA A 87 10.43 -7.07 2.64
CA ALA A 87 10.93 -5.84 3.23
C ALA A 87 9.89 -5.15 4.12
N SER A 88 8.61 -5.22 3.76
CA SER A 88 7.50 -4.60 4.52
C SER A 88 7.12 -5.36 5.79
N LYS A 89 7.72 -6.52 6.10
CA LYS A 89 7.44 -7.31 7.33
C LYS A 89 7.79 -6.59 8.64
N VAL A 90 8.44 -5.44 8.56
CA VAL A 90 8.68 -4.56 9.72
C VAL A 90 7.39 -3.95 10.26
N TYR A 91 6.35 -3.87 9.43
CA TYR A 91 5.01 -3.42 9.81
C TYR A 91 4.12 -4.60 10.22
N TYR A 92 3.08 -4.30 10.99
CA TYR A 92 2.12 -5.28 11.52
C TYR A 92 0.75 -5.08 10.88
N GLY A 93 -0.03 -6.16 10.78
CA GLY A 93 -1.40 -6.13 10.28
C GLY A 93 -1.62 -7.12 9.15
N ASN A 94 -2.88 -7.25 8.72
CA ASN A 94 -3.20 -7.97 7.50
C ASN A 94 -2.71 -7.17 6.29
N ILE A 95 -2.35 -7.86 5.21
CA ILE A 95 -1.78 -7.22 4.04
C ILE A 95 -2.79 -7.15 2.90
N VAL A 96 -2.86 -5.98 2.26
CA VAL A 96 -3.50 -5.81 0.95
C VAL A 96 -2.52 -5.15 -0.02
N ILE A 97 -2.68 -5.49 -1.30
CA ILE A 97 -2.00 -4.82 -2.41
C ILE A 97 -2.92 -3.73 -2.92
N ILE A 98 -2.42 -2.49 -2.99
CA ILE A 98 -3.18 -1.33 -3.42
C ILE A 98 -2.51 -0.67 -4.61
N GLY A 99 -3.28 0.08 -5.39
CA GLY A 99 -2.74 0.85 -6.50
C GLY A 99 -3.49 2.14 -6.77
N GLY A 100 -2.84 3.00 -7.54
CA GLY A 100 -3.38 4.27 -8.01
C GLY A 100 -2.40 4.97 -8.94
N ASP A 101 -2.79 6.15 -9.43
CA ASP A 101 -2.07 6.87 -10.48
C ASP A 101 -1.39 8.16 -9.98
N ARG A 102 -1.57 8.49 -8.69
CA ARG A 102 -1.05 9.71 -8.09
C ARG A 102 -0.42 9.39 -6.75
N VAL A 103 0.83 9.81 -6.58
CA VAL A 103 1.63 9.45 -5.42
C VAL A 103 2.43 10.65 -4.89
N THR A 104 2.52 10.73 -3.56
CA THR A 104 3.54 11.50 -2.86
C THR A 104 4.40 10.56 -2.01
N TYR A 105 5.48 11.06 -1.43
CA TYR A 105 6.36 10.28 -0.59
C TYR A 105 6.14 10.63 0.88
N GLY A 106 6.14 9.62 1.73
CA GLY A 106 6.06 9.81 3.18
C GLY A 106 7.44 9.93 3.82
N ASN A 107 7.49 9.73 5.14
CA ASN A 107 8.70 9.92 5.94
C ASN A 107 9.55 8.66 6.00
N ASP A 108 8.96 7.48 5.80
CA ASP A 108 9.65 6.20 5.88
C ASP A 108 10.38 5.84 4.56
N GLU A 109 11.52 5.15 4.68
CA GLU A 109 12.26 4.70 3.49
C GLU A 109 11.43 3.70 2.68
N GLY A 110 11.13 4.07 1.44
CA GLY A 110 10.31 3.26 0.54
C GLY A 110 8.81 3.44 0.75
N GLU A 111 8.38 4.41 1.56
CA GLU A 111 6.98 4.77 1.70
C GLU A 111 6.48 5.60 0.51
N ILE A 112 5.25 5.27 0.10
CA ILE A 112 4.46 6.05 -0.83
C ILE A 112 3.07 6.31 -0.23
N ILE A 113 2.51 7.46 -0.56
CA ILE A 113 1.15 7.86 -0.18
C ILE A 113 0.36 7.97 -1.49
N ILE A 114 -0.56 7.04 -1.71
CA ILE A 114 -1.31 6.92 -2.96
C ILE A 114 -2.68 7.61 -2.78
N GLU A 115 -2.98 8.60 -3.61
CA GLU A 115 -4.28 9.28 -3.62
C GLU A 115 -5.35 8.35 -4.21
N ASP A 116 -6.55 8.31 -3.58
CA ASP A 116 -7.68 7.46 -4.00
C ASP A 116 -7.30 5.98 -4.21
N ALA A 117 -6.43 5.43 -3.35
CA ALA A 117 -5.89 4.09 -3.53
C ALA A 117 -6.99 3.02 -3.55
N VAL A 118 -6.89 2.09 -4.50
CA VAL A 118 -7.85 0.99 -4.67
C VAL A 118 -7.17 -0.33 -4.32
N VAL A 119 -7.88 -1.21 -3.61
CA VAL A 119 -7.41 -2.56 -3.33
C VAL A 119 -7.42 -3.41 -4.59
N ILE A 120 -6.23 -3.84 -5.00
CA ILE A 120 -6.01 -4.74 -6.15
C ILE A 120 -6.16 -6.20 -5.71
N ALA A 121 -5.58 -6.56 -4.56
CA ALA A 121 -5.59 -7.93 -4.07
C ALA A 121 -5.47 -8.01 -2.54
N THR A 122 -6.04 -9.06 -1.96
CA THR A 122 -5.82 -9.47 -0.57
C THR A 122 -4.78 -10.59 -0.53
N VAL A 123 -3.84 -10.57 0.44
CA VAL A 123 -2.71 -11.52 0.53
C VAL A 123 -2.98 -12.64 1.52
#